data_AF-A0A258U7U4-F1
#
_entry.id   AF-A0A258U7U4-F1
#
_cell.length_a   1.000
_cell.length_b   1.000
_cell.length_c   1.000
_cell.angle_alpha   90.00
_cell.angle_beta   90.00
_cell.angle_gamma   90.00
#
_symmetry.space_group_name_H-M   'P 1'
#
loop_
_entity.id
_entity.type
_entity.pdbx_description
1 polymer ?
#
loop_
_entity_poly.entity_id
_entity_poly.type
_entity_poly.pdbx_seq_one_letter_code
_entity_poly.pdbx_strand_id
1 'polypeptide(L)'
;DGEIRPNDTIEEKTALAERFGLWLSFYSFDQDEYLQIAANWLTTFQIAFDAHARSAALDFSLTRGARSGRVAYQFARDYAGKQKLTS
;
A
#
# COMPACT_ATOMS: atom_id res chain seq x y z
N ASP A 1 20.71 -5.15 37.58
CA ASP A 1 20.91 -3.96 36.73
C ASP A 1 21.40 -4.44 35.37
N GLY A 2 20.46 -4.76 34.49
CA GLY A 2 20.73 -5.35 33.17
C GLY A 2 20.57 -4.28 32.11
N GLU A 3 21.58 -3.43 31.98
CA GLU A 3 21.62 -2.39 30.96
C GLU A 3 21.93 -3.05 29.61
N ILE A 4 20.88 -3.41 28.86
CA ILE A 4 21.02 -3.85 27.47
C ILE A 4 21.48 -2.63 26.67
N ARG A 5 22.74 -2.66 26.24
CA ARG A 5 23.32 -1.60 25.42
C ARG A 5 22.65 -1.63 24.04
N PRO A 6 22.06 -0.53 23.55
CA PRO A 6 21.37 -0.47 22.26
C PRO A 6 22.22 -0.88 21.03
N ASN A 7 23.55 -0.87 21.16
CA ASN A 7 24.47 -1.21 20.08
C ASN A 7 24.55 -2.73 19.81
N ASP A 8 24.36 -3.59 20.81
CA ASP A 8 24.51 -5.04 20.65
C ASP A 8 23.39 -5.63 19.76
N THR A 9 22.21 -4.99 19.76
CA THR A 9 21.06 -5.43 18.95
C THR A 9 21.16 -5.08 17.46
N ILE A 10 22.01 -4.11 17.11
CA ILE A 10 22.23 -3.68 15.72
C ILE A 10 23.25 -4.61 15.03
N GLU A 11 24.29 -5.03 15.74
CA GLU A 11 25.30 -5.95 15.20
C GLU A 11 24.74 -7.35 14.92
N GLU A 12 23.83 -7.85 15.75
CA GLU A 12 23.21 -9.17 15.56
C GLU A 12 22.26 -9.21 14.33
N LYS A 13 21.54 -8.11 14.04
CA LYS A 13 20.72 -7.97 12.82
C LYS A 13 21.55 -7.85 11.55
N THR A 14 22.70 -7.21 11.63
CA THR A 14 23.63 -7.04 10.50
C THR A 14 24.27 -8.39 10.14
N ALA A 15 24.68 -9.17 11.14
CA ALA A 15 25.26 -10.50 10.95
C ALA A 15 24.29 -11.52 10.30
N LEU A 16 22.98 -11.35 10.45
CA LEU A 16 21.98 -12.24 9.84
C LEU A 16 21.82 -11.97 8.33
N ALA A 17 21.76 -10.70 7.92
CA ALA A 17 21.60 -10.32 6.51
C ALA A 17 22.81 -10.71 5.63
N GLU A 18 24.03 -10.64 6.18
CA GLU A 18 25.26 -11.05 5.48
C GLU A 18 25.31 -12.56 5.18
N ARG A 19 24.63 -13.40 5.97
CA ARG A 19 24.61 -14.86 5.77
C ARG A 19 23.64 -15.31 4.66
N PHE A 20 22.62 -14.51 4.37
CA PHE A 20 21.65 -14.82 3.31
C PHE A 20 21.95 -14.10 2.00
N GLY A 21 22.71 -13.00 2.01
CA GLY A 21 23.12 -12.28 0.80
C GLY A 21 21.95 -11.68 0.01
N LEU A 22 20.77 -11.55 0.61
CA LEU A 22 19.56 -11.03 -0.04
C LEU A 22 19.26 -9.61 0.43
N TRP A 23 19.25 -8.67 -0.52
CA TRP A 23 18.72 -7.31 -0.33
C TRP A 23 17.33 -7.23 -0.96
N LEU A 24 16.29 -7.08 -0.14
CA LEU A 24 14.94 -6.81 -0.61
C LEU A 24 14.77 -5.29 -0.79
N SER A 25 14.78 -4.83 -2.03
CA SER A 25 14.46 -3.44 -2.34
C SER A 25 12.95 -3.21 -2.26
N PHE A 26 12.55 -2.07 -1.70
CA PHE A 26 11.16 -1.63 -1.73
C PHE A 26 10.91 -0.82 -3.00
N TYR A 27 10.06 -1.34 -3.88
CA TYR A 27 9.65 -0.63 -5.09
C TYR A 27 8.59 0.42 -4.73
N SER A 28 8.82 1.65 -5.17
CA SER A 28 7.85 2.74 -4.98
C SER A 28 6.78 2.64 -6.06
N PHE A 29 5.51 2.62 -5.66
CA PHE A 29 4.41 2.59 -6.61
C PHE A 29 4.34 3.90 -7.37
N ASP A 30 4.37 3.83 -8.70
CA ASP A 30 3.96 4.95 -9.53
C ASP A 30 2.43 5.11 -9.53
N GLN A 31 1.95 6.17 -10.18
CA GLN A 31 0.52 6.44 -10.26
C GLN A 31 -0.23 5.38 -11.06
N ASP A 32 0.34 4.91 -12.17
CA ASP A 32 -0.34 4.01 -13.08
C ASP A 32 -0.45 2.61 -12.47
N GLU A 33 0.59 2.13 -11.81
CA GLU A 33 0.56 0.91 -11.00
C GLU A 33 -0.50 0.99 -9.88
N TYR A 34 -0.57 2.13 -9.19
CA TYR A 34 -1.59 2.37 -8.18
C TYR A 34 -3.01 2.30 -8.77
N LEU A 35 -3.25 2.96 -9.91
CA LEU A 35 -4.56 2.97 -10.57
C LEU A 35 -4.94 1.60 -11.11
N GLN A 36 -3.99 0.84 -11.65
CA GLN A 36 -4.21 -0.54 -12.10
C GLN A 36 -4.65 -1.44 -10.94
N ILE A 37 -3.99 -1.33 -9.78
CA ILE A 37 -4.36 -2.12 -8.61
C ILE A 37 -5.70 -1.67 -8.03
N ALA A 38 -5.98 -0.37 -8.01
CA ALA A 38 -7.28 0.17 -7.59
C ALA A 38 -8.41 -0.36 -8.49
N ALA A 39 -8.21 -0.33 -9.82
CA ALA A 39 -9.15 -0.89 -10.79
C ALA A 39 -9.37 -2.39 -10.54
N ASN A 40 -8.29 -3.15 -10.35
CA ASN A 40 -8.37 -4.59 -10.05
C ASN A 40 -9.18 -4.86 -8.77
N TRP A 41 -8.96 -4.10 -7.69
CA TRP A 41 -9.75 -4.26 -6.48
C TRP A 41 -11.23 -3.91 -6.67
N LEU A 42 -11.59 -2.89 -7.46
CA LEU A 42 -12.99 -2.57 -7.72
C LEU A 42 -13.74 -3.70 -8.44
N THR A 43 -13.06 -4.50 -9.25
CA THR A 43 -13.66 -5.69 -9.88
C THR A 43 -14.22 -6.66 -8.83
N THR A 44 -13.56 -6.79 -7.67
CA THR A 44 -14.01 -7.68 -6.56
C THR A 44 -15.31 -7.19 -5.92
N PHE A 45 -15.63 -5.91 -6.08
CA PHE A 45 -16.88 -5.29 -5.64
C PHE A 45 -17.90 -5.14 -6.76
N GLN A 46 -17.62 -5.67 -7.96
CA GLN A 46 -18.45 -5.56 -9.16
C GLN A 46 -18.70 -4.10 -9.58
N ILE A 47 -17.72 -3.23 -9.36
CA ILE A 47 -17.77 -1.81 -9.73
C ILE A 47 -16.80 -1.57 -10.89
N ALA A 48 -17.28 -0.90 -11.93
CA ALA A 48 -16.44 -0.51 -13.06
C ALA A 48 -15.48 0.62 -12.65
N PHE A 49 -14.25 0.55 -13.12
CA PHE A 49 -13.27 1.62 -12.93
C PHE A 49 -13.43 2.67 -14.03
N ASP A 50 -14.35 3.62 -13.82
CA ASP A 50 -14.62 4.73 -14.74
C ASP A 50 -13.78 5.99 -14.41
N ALA A 51 -14.05 7.09 -15.12
CA ALA A 51 -13.34 8.35 -14.89
C ALA A 51 -13.56 8.92 -13.47
N HIS A 52 -14.73 8.69 -12.87
CA HIS A 52 -15.04 9.14 -11.52
C HIS A 52 -14.28 8.32 -10.48
N ALA A 53 -14.26 7.00 -10.61
CA ALA A 53 -13.47 6.10 -9.78
C ALA A 53 -11.97 6.40 -9.91
N ARG A 54 -11.49 6.70 -11.11
CA ARG A 54 -10.09 7.11 -11.34
C ARG A 54 -9.74 8.40 -10.58
N SER A 55 -10.57 9.45 -10.70
CA SER A 55 -10.35 10.71 -9.97
C SER A 55 -10.39 10.48 -8.46
N ALA A 56 -11.40 9.76 -7.97
CA ALA A 56 -11.56 9.46 -6.55
C ALA A 56 -10.38 8.65 -5.99
N ALA A 57 -9.81 7.72 -6.77
CA ALA A 57 -8.61 6.98 -6.37
C ALA A 57 -7.41 7.92 -6.20
N LEU A 58 -7.19 8.82 -7.16
CA LEU A 58 -6.11 9.80 -7.07
C LEU A 58 -6.25 10.67 -5.82
N ASP A 59 -7.43 11.24 -5.58
CA ASP A 59 -7.71 12.07 -4.41
C ASP A 59 -7.54 11.30 -3.09
N PHE A 60 -7.96 10.03 -3.07
CA PHE A 60 -7.78 9.15 -1.92
C PHE A 60 -6.30 8.90 -1.63
N SER A 61 -5.49 8.65 -2.66
CA SER A 61 -4.04 8.43 -2.52
C SER A 61 -3.32 9.69 -2.00
N LEU A 62 -3.73 10.87 -2.46
CA LEU A 62 -3.21 12.16 -2.00
C LEU A 62 -3.55 12.39 -0.53
N THR A 63 -4.81 12.13 -0.14
CA THR A 63 -5.27 12.25 1.26
C THR A 63 -4.49 11.31 2.20
N ARG A 64 -4.10 10.13 1.72
CA ARG A 64 -3.29 9.17 2.49
C ARG A 64 -1.79 9.45 2.44
N GLY A 65 -1.34 10.36 1.56
CA GLY A 65 0.07 10.66 1.35
C GLY A 65 0.90 9.48 0.82
N ALA A 66 0.25 8.48 0.20
CA ALA A 66 0.92 7.25 -0.22
C ALA A 66 0.21 6.55 -1.37
N ARG A 67 1.02 5.90 -2.22
CA ARG A 67 0.57 4.92 -3.22
C ARG A 67 1.11 3.56 -2.83
N SER A 68 0.21 2.59 -2.68
CA SER A 68 0.54 1.20 -2.42
C SER A 68 -0.67 0.31 -2.69
N GLY A 69 -0.44 -0.99 -2.85
CA GLY A 69 -1.55 -1.95 -2.96
C GLY A 69 -2.50 -1.92 -1.75
N ARG A 70 -1.99 -1.64 -0.53
CA ARG A 70 -2.81 -1.46 0.67
C ARG A 70 -3.72 -0.25 0.56
N VAL A 71 -3.19 0.89 0.12
CA VAL A 71 -3.99 2.11 -0.07
C VAL A 71 -5.02 1.92 -1.19
N ALA A 72 -4.66 1.23 -2.27
CA ALA A 72 -5.58 0.90 -3.36
C ALA A 72 -6.76 0.04 -2.88
N TYR A 73 -6.50 -0.99 -2.05
CA TYR A 73 -7.57 -1.78 -1.43
C TYR A 73 -8.46 -0.95 -0.50
N GLN A 74 -7.87 -0.08 0.33
CA GLN A 74 -8.63 0.82 1.21
C GLN A 74 -9.54 1.76 0.41
N PHE A 75 -9.04 2.33 -0.68
CA PHE A 75 -9.83 3.11 -1.63
C PHE A 75 -10.99 2.29 -2.17
N ALA A 76 -10.73 1.10 -2.74
CA ALA A 76 -11.77 0.29 -3.37
C ALA A 76 -12.90 -0.07 -2.40
N ARG A 77 -12.55 -0.41 -1.15
CA ARG A 77 -13.53 -0.72 -0.10
C ARG A 77 -14.33 0.50 0.34
N ASP A 78 -13.70 1.66 0.50
CA ASP A 78 -14.36 2.92 0.84
C ASP A 78 -15.31 3.38 -0.28
N TYR A 79 -14.83 3.39 -1.52
CA TYR A 79 -15.60 3.76 -2.70
C TYR A 79 -16.80 2.84 -2.91
N ALA A 80 -16.60 1.51 -2.80
CA ALA A 80 -17.69 0.55 -2.91
C ALA A 80 -18.76 0.73 -1.82
N GLY A 81 -18.35 1.07 -0.59
CA GLY A 81 -19.27 1.41 0.49
C GLY A 81 -20.13 2.62 0.16
N LYS A 82 -19.52 3.70 -0.38
CA LYS A 82 -20.23 4.93 -0.76
C LYS A 82 -21.21 4.71 -1.91
N GLN A 83 -20.84 3.95 -2.93
CA GLN A 83 -21.72 3.64 -4.06
C GLN A 83 -22.99 2.90 -3.61
N LYS A 84 -22.87 1.93 -2.69
CA LYS A 84 -24.00 1.15 -2.16
C LYS A 84 -24.94 1.95 -1.25
N LEU A 85 -24.48 3.03 -0.63
CA LEU A 85 -25.31 3.91 0.18
C LEU A 85 -26.12 4.90 -0.64
N THR A 86 -25.70 5.16 -1.88
CA THR A 86 -26.31 6.16 -2.78
C THR A 86 -27.25 5.50 -3.80
N SER A 87 -27.23 4.17 -3.91
CA SER A 87 -28.10 3.36 -4.78
C SER A 87 -29.34 2.90 -4.03
#